data_AF-A0AAU0LXD0-F1
#
_entry.id   AF-A0AAU0LXD0-F1
#
_cell.length_a   1.000
_cell.length_b   1.000
_cell.length_c   1.000
_cell.angle_alpha   90.00
_cell.angle_beta   90.00
_cell.angle_gamma   90.00
#
_symmetry.space_group_name_H-M   'P 1'
#
loop_
_entity.id
_entity.type
_entity.pdbx_description
1 polymer ?
#
loop_
_entity_poly.entity_id
_entity_poly.type
_entity_poly.pdbx_seq_one_letter_code
_entity_poly.pdbx_strand_id
1 'polypeptide(L)'
;MYTRTPLIICLLTFFLKGYSQDFRYIILDNLRDKSKITNYTLRVRDLYDYDGSIELFNIRPNPIASLPKTYSDVLILCSVLPDFESSENWSSIDSTDLKTNIISFQELLEDVTSSLNILDMQIKKDTKFLHKYQVVKKVGDQYLVSKKCLVEFYAIREYPSNYNIPYATIDTTQKKVSIRDMKNVFEGLLQEKKVFPLDIHELPTYLDDNLRVRREYLTSIFKLKDDTAYKFWTFTDWSITDGWNVDRGIDRFIYIPNKGIVGGSYDFYFHFLNRIHDSNKWFKNILNENVMIAEEFK
;
A
#
# COMPACT_ATOMS: atom_id res chain seq x y z
N MET A 1 -60.03 31.58 -26.08
CA MET A 1 -58.82 31.06 -26.74
C MET A 1 -57.70 32.06 -26.48
N TYR A 2 -56.60 31.82 -25.78
CA TYR A 2 -55.98 30.63 -25.19
C TYR A 2 -55.49 31.04 -23.79
N THR A 3 -55.84 30.25 -22.78
CA THR A 3 -55.16 30.20 -21.48
C THR A 3 -53.92 29.31 -21.59
N ARG A 4 -53.07 29.35 -20.53
CA ARG A 4 -51.93 28.44 -20.20
C ARG A 4 -50.57 29.04 -20.57
N THR A 5 -49.52 29.04 -19.73
CA THR A 5 -49.24 28.39 -18.44
C THR A 5 -47.95 29.05 -17.90
N PRO A 6 -47.79 29.36 -16.61
CA PRO A 6 -46.46 29.64 -16.07
C PRO A 6 -45.63 28.36 -16.08
N LEU A 7 -44.45 28.43 -16.72
CA LEU A 7 -43.44 27.38 -16.75
C LEU A 7 -42.95 27.15 -15.31
N ILE A 8 -43.43 26.08 -14.67
CA ILE A 8 -42.91 25.61 -13.39
C ILE A 8 -41.51 25.08 -13.66
N ILE A 9 -40.50 25.80 -13.20
CA ILE A 9 -39.12 25.31 -13.09
C ILE A 9 -39.16 24.23 -11.99
N CYS A 10 -39.22 22.96 -12.39
CA CYS A 10 -38.90 21.87 -11.50
C CYS A 10 -37.41 21.97 -11.14
N LEU A 11 -37.10 22.58 -10.00
CA LEU A 11 -35.85 22.35 -9.30
C LEU A 11 -35.81 20.86 -8.97
N LEU A 12 -35.07 20.10 -9.77
CA LEU A 12 -34.56 18.79 -9.39
C LEU A 12 -33.63 18.99 -8.20
N THR A 13 -34.19 19.00 -7.00
CA THR A 13 -33.48 18.65 -5.78
C THR A 13 -33.13 17.16 -5.91
N PHE A 14 -32.12 16.86 -6.72
CA PHE A 14 -31.31 15.69 -6.49
C PHE A 14 -30.82 15.83 -5.06
N PHE A 15 -31.42 15.06 -4.15
CA PHE A 15 -30.75 14.66 -2.94
C PHE A 15 -29.39 14.12 -3.37
N LEU A 16 -28.36 14.96 -3.25
CA LEU A 16 -27.00 14.52 -3.07
C LEU A 16 -27.02 13.76 -1.74
N LYS A 17 -27.55 12.54 -1.74
CA LYS A 17 -26.93 11.50 -0.92
C LYS A 17 -25.51 11.47 -1.44
N GLY A 18 -24.63 12.19 -0.74
CA GLY A 18 -23.20 12.07 -0.97
C GLY A 18 -22.93 10.58 -1.09
N TYR A 19 -22.20 10.20 -2.13
CA TYR A 19 -21.68 8.85 -2.24
C TYR A 19 -20.86 8.63 -0.97
N SER A 20 -21.50 8.07 0.07
CA SER A 20 -20.81 7.49 1.19
C SER A 20 -20.02 6.36 0.55
N GLN A 21 -18.73 6.58 0.35
CA GLN A 21 -17.84 5.47 0.07
C GLN A 21 -18.00 4.53 1.27
N ASP A 22 -18.49 3.32 1.03
CA ASP A 22 -18.70 2.31 2.07
C ASP A 22 -17.32 1.77 2.52
N PHE A 23 -16.58 2.60 3.25
CA PHE A 23 -15.32 2.21 3.86
C PHE A 23 -15.58 1.15 4.92
N ARG A 24 -14.74 0.11 4.95
CA ARG A 24 -14.72 -0.88 6.04
C ARG A 24 -13.75 -0.43 7.13
N TYR A 25 -14.21 -0.39 8.38
CA TYR A 25 -13.42 0.14 9.50
C TYR A 25 -12.64 -0.97 10.23
N ILE A 26 -11.31 -0.87 10.19
CA ILE A 26 -10.39 -1.69 10.97
C ILE A 26 -10.12 -0.98 12.30
N ILE A 27 -10.75 -1.43 13.37
CA ILE A 27 -10.53 -0.88 14.72
C ILE A 27 -9.30 -1.56 15.33
N LEU A 28 -8.18 -0.84 15.45
CA LEU A 28 -6.90 -1.41 15.92
C LEU A 28 -7.02 -2.03 17.32
N ASP A 29 -7.77 -1.40 18.21
CA ASP A 29 -7.91 -1.87 19.58
C ASP A 29 -8.66 -3.21 19.67
N ASN A 30 -9.59 -3.47 18.75
CA ASN A 30 -10.31 -4.75 18.68
C ASN A 30 -9.42 -5.91 18.19
N LEU A 31 -8.23 -5.60 17.69
CA LEU A 31 -7.30 -6.58 17.12
C LEU A 31 -6.15 -6.93 18.07
N ARG A 32 -5.91 -6.16 19.13
CA ARG A 32 -4.72 -6.31 19.99
C ARG A 32 -4.61 -7.67 20.67
N ASP A 33 -5.74 -8.27 21.00
CA ASP A 33 -5.79 -9.59 21.67
C ASP A 33 -5.54 -10.74 20.68
N LYS A 34 -5.73 -10.49 19.38
CA LYS A 34 -5.72 -11.48 18.30
C LYS A 34 -4.53 -11.32 17.34
N SER A 35 -3.82 -10.20 17.45
CA SER A 35 -2.74 -9.82 16.56
C SER A 35 -1.67 -9.02 17.31
N LYS A 36 -0.41 -9.23 16.94
CA LYS A 36 0.66 -8.30 17.28
C LYS A 36 0.57 -7.07 16.38
N ILE A 37 0.47 -5.88 16.98
CA ILE A 37 0.42 -4.61 16.24
C ILE A 37 1.62 -3.76 16.62
N THR A 38 2.41 -3.35 15.63
CA THR A 38 3.47 -2.34 15.79
C THR A 38 3.20 -1.16 14.88
N ASN A 39 3.54 0.04 15.35
CA ASN A 39 3.33 1.27 14.58
C ASN A 39 4.62 2.08 14.44
N TYR A 40 4.73 2.80 13.33
CA TYR A 40 5.88 3.66 13.04
C TYR A 40 5.46 4.92 12.32
N THR A 41 6.26 5.97 12.45
CA THR A 41 6.02 7.24 11.77
C THR A 41 7.10 7.50 10.73
N LEU A 42 6.72 7.69 9.46
CA LEU A 42 7.63 8.11 8.40
C LEU A 42 7.49 9.61 8.15
N ARG A 43 8.59 10.35 8.15
CA ARG A 43 8.62 11.75 7.68
C ARG A 43 8.79 11.78 6.17
N VAL A 44 7.90 12.48 5.49
CA VAL A 44 7.83 12.49 4.01
C VAL A 44 8.75 13.51 3.34
N ARG A 45 9.23 14.49 4.12
CA ARG A 45 10.05 15.61 3.64
C ARG A 45 11.29 15.15 2.90
N ASP A 46 12.00 14.15 3.43
CA ASP A 46 13.28 13.72 2.89
C ASP A 46 13.17 13.14 1.47
N LEU A 47 12.01 12.59 1.11
CA LEU A 47 11.79 11.91 -0.17
C LEU A 47 10.92 12.71 -1.14
N TYR A 48 9.95 13.48 -0.63
CA TYR A 48 8.91 14.15 -1.44
C TYR A 48 8.85 15.68 -1.24
N ASP A 49 9.78 16.27 -0.48
CA ASP A 49 9.83 17.72 -0.22
C ASP A 49 8.51 18.31 0.36
N TYR A 50 7.74 17.47 1.04
CA TYR A 50 6.47 17.84 1.68
C TYR A 50 6.56 17.70 3.20
N ASP A 51 5.98 18.65 3.94
CA ASP A 51 5.93 18.58 5.39
C ASP A 51 4.71 17.78 5.85
N GLY A 52 4.91 16.49 6.07
CA GLY A 52 3.87 15.57 6.49
C GLY A 52 4.44 14.27 7.04
N SER A 53 3.54 13.35 7.35
CA SER A 53 3.92 12.03 7.84
C SER A 53 2.99 10.95 7.34
N ILE A 54 3.52 9.72 7.32
CA ILE A 54 2.76 8.49 7.13
C ILE A 54 2.85 7.69 8.42
N GLU A 55 1.70 7.32 8.98
CA GLU A 55 1.65 6.35 10.09
C GLU A 55 1.47 4.95 9.52
N LEU A 56 2.39 4.06 9.87
CA LEU A 56 2.33 2.64 9.52
C LEU A 56 1.75 1.86 10.69
N PHE A 57 0.83 0.95 10.41
CA PHE A 57 0.37 -0.08 11.34
C PHE A 57 0.65 -1.45 10.74
N ASN A 58 1.59 -2.16 11.35
CA ASN A 58 1.93 -3.54 11.01
C ASN A 58 1.09 -4.46 11.88
N ILE A 59 0.09 -5.09 11.30
CA ILE A 59 -0.80 -6.02 11.98
C ILE A 59 -0.37 -7.43 11.57
N ARG A 60 0.10 -8.21 12.55
CA ARG A 60 0.46 -9.61 12.38
C ARG A 60 -0.53 -10.46 13.16
N PRO A 61 -1.48 -11.13 12.49
CA PRO A 61 -2.39 -12.04 13.15
C PRO A 61 -1.61 -13.08 13.96
N ASN A 62 -2.03 -13.38 15.18
CA ASN A 62 -1.46 -14.48 15.95
C ASN A 62 -1.61 -15.79 15.15
N PRO A 63 -0.75 -16.81 15.34
CA PRO A 63 -0.82 -18.04 14.56
C PRO A 63 -2.23 -18.62 14.51
N ILE A 64 -2.80 -18.69 13.31
CA ILE A 64 -4.16 -19.17 13.10
C ILE A 64 -4.09 -20.55 12.48
N ALA A 65 -4.83 -21.51 13.03
CA ALA A 65 -4.94 -22.85 12.49
C ALA A 65 -5.42 -22.90 11.02
N SER A 66 -6.04 -21.83 10.51
CA SER A 66 -6.53 -21.71 9.14
C SER A 66 -5.53 -21.15 8.13
N LEU A 67 -4.40 -20.58 8.55
CA LEU A 67 -3.33 -20.23 7.60
C LEU A 67 -2.65 -21.52 7.14
N PRO A 68 -2.36 -21.71 5.84
CA PRO A 68 -1.65 -22.90 5.42
C PRO A 68 -0.28 -22.93 6.06
N LYS A 69 0.12 -24.15 6.39
CA LYS A 69 1.41 -24.47 7.00
C LYS A 69 2.62 -24.02 6.16
N THR A 70 2.40 -23.60 4.92
CA THR A 70 3.45 -23.10 4.02
C THR A 70 3.81 -21.64 4.27
N TYR A 71 2.94 -20.84 4.89
CA TYR A 71 3.28 -19.49 5.32
C TYR A 71 3.88 -19.52 6.72
N SER A 72 4.99 -18.81 6.90
CA SER A 72 5.55 -18.62 8.24
C SER A 72 4.76 -17.57 9.02
N ASP A 73 4.24 -16.55 8.31
CA ASP A 73 3.43 -15.50 8.89
C ASP A 73 2.69 -14.71 7.78
N VAL A 74 1.79 -13.83 8.18
CA VAL A 74 1.13 -12.84 7.33
C VAL A 74 1.30 -11.45 7.94
N LEU A 75 1.52 -10.46 7.07
CA LEU A 75 1.54 -9.06 7.46
C LEU A 75 0.42 -8.30 6.75
N ILE A 76 -0.40 -7.61 7.52
CA ILE A 76 -1.33 -6.59 7.04
C ILE A 76 -0.69 -5.24 7.36
N LEU A 77 -0.28 -4.51 6.32
CA LEU A 77 0.23 -3.15 6.46
C LEU A 77 -0.92 -2.17 6.22
N CYS A 78 -1.25 -1.36 7.21
CA CYS A 78 -2.10 -0.19 7.00
C CYS A 78 -1.23 1.07 7.03
N SER A 79 -1.28 1.84 5.95
CA SER A 79 -0.55 3.09 5.78
C SER A 79 -1.53 4.24 5.77
N VAL A 80 -1.50 5.08 6.80
CA VAL A 80 -2.30 6.31 6.87
C VAL A 80 -1.51 7.40 6.14
N LEU A 81 -1.97 7.73 4.94
CA LEU A 81 -1.29 8.62 4.00
C LEU A 81 -1.65 10.10 4.26
N PRO A 82 -0.79 11.06 3.86
CA PRO A 82 -1.06 12.47 4.05
C PRO A 82 -2.35 12.94 3.39
N ASP A 83 -3.24 13.59 4.14
CA ASP A 83 -4.36 14.29 3.54
C ASP A 83 -3.97 15.71 3.15
N PHE A 84 -3.77 15.95 1.85
CA PHE A 84 -3.36 17.24 1.33
C PHE A 84 -4.48 18.29 1.30
N GLU A 85 -5.73 17.89 1.55
CA GLU A 85 -6.87 18.82 1.60
C GLU A 85 -6.96 19.50 2.97
N SER A 86 -6.75 18.76 4.06
CA SER A 86 -7.00 19.25 5.42
C SER A 86 -5.77 19.32 6.32
N SER A 87 -4.58 18.94 5.84
CA SER A 87 -3.30 18.86 6.59
C SER A 87 -3.27 17.88 7.77
N GLU A 88 -4.42 17.36 8.20
CA GLU A 88 -4.57 16.35 9.24
C GLU A 88 -4.93 15.00 8.65
N ASN A 89 -4.17 13.96 8.99
CA ASN A 89 -4.41 12.61 8.46
C ASN A 89 -5.61 11.88 9.09
N TRP A 90 -6.14 12.43 10.19
CA TRP A 90 -7.20 11.84 11.00
C TRP A 90 -8.40 12.78 11.11
N SER A 91 -9.58 12.21 11.34
CA SER A 91 -10.78 12.95 11.74
C SER A 91 -11.51 12.21 12.86
N SER A 92 -12.21 12.94 13.71
CA SER A 92 -13.12 12.34 14.68
C SER A 92 -14.30 11.67 13.98
N ILE A 93 -14.77 10.55 14.53
CA ILE A 93 -15.95 9.81 14.06
C ILE A 93 -16.84 9.42 15.23
N ASP A 94 -18.16 9.53 15.05
CA ASP A 94 -19.12 9.11 16.07
C ASP A 94 -19.16 7.59 16.20
N SER A 95 -19.34 7.11 17.43
CA SER A 95 -19.44 5.67 17.72
C SER A 95 -20.61 4.97 17.01
N THR A 96 -21.66 5.71 16.64
CA THR A 96 -22.84 5.23 15.94
C THR A 96 -22.52 5.00 14.46
N ASP A 97 -21.82 5.94 13.83
CA ASP A 97 -21.38 5.87 12.44
C ASP A 97 -20.33 4.77 12.22
N LEU A 98 -19.53 4.46 13.25
CA LEU A 98 -18.59 3.35 13.21
C LEU A 98 -19.30 2.00 13.06
N LYS A 99 -20.38 1.75 13.81
CA LYS A 99 -20.98 0.42 13.96
C LYS A 99 -21.53 -0.19 12.68
N THR A 100 -21.84 0.61 11.68
CA THR A 100 -22.47 0.15 10.44
C THR A 100 -21.50 -0.58 9.51
N ASN A 101 -20.20 -0.25 9.55
CA ASN A 101 -19.20 -0.78 8.59
C ASN A 101 -17.92 -1.34 9.27
N ILE A 102 -17.97 -1.75 10.53
CA ILE A 102 -16.83 -2.40 11.19
C ILE A 102 -16.58 -3.76 10.54
N ILE A 103 -15.34 -4.01 10.10
CA ILE A 103 -14.92 -5.35 9.68
C ILE A 103 -14.53 -6.17 10.90
N SER A 104 -15.06 -7.39 11.01
CA SER A 104 -14.64 -8.34 12.03
C SER A 104 -13.25 -8.89 11.71
N PHE A 105 -12.53 -9.37 12.75
CA PHE A 105 -11.23 -10.00 12.53
C PHE A 105 -11.29 -11.20 11.57
N GLN A 106 -12.37 -11.99 11.63
CA GLN A 106 -12.56 -13.16 10.77
C GLN A 106 -12.71 -12.75 9.30
N GLU A 107 -13.55 -11.74 9.02
CA GLU A 107 -13.70 -11.23 7.65
C GLU A 107 -12.41 -10.62 7.10
N LEU A 108 -11.64 -9.90 7.94
CA LEU A 108 -10.33 -9.36 7.53
C LEU A 108 -9.37 -10.49 7.13
N LEU A 109 -9.38 -11.61 7.86
CA LEU A 109 -8.56 -12.78 7.52
C LEU A 109 -9.03 -13.50 6.25
N GLU A 110 -10.34 -13.52 6.01
CA GLU A 110 -10.90 -14.05 4.75
C GLU A 110 -10.45 -13.19 3.56
N ASP A 111 -10.48 -11.86 3.70
CA ASP A 111 -9.98 -10.94 2.69
C ASP A 111 -8.49 -11.16 2.41
N VAL A 112 -7.68 -11.32 3.45
CA VAL A 112 -6.25 -11.66 3.36
C VAL A 112 -6.03 -12.98 2.64
N THR A 113 -6.73 -14.02 3.06
CA THR A 113 -6.60 -15.39 2.53
C THR A 113 -6.99 -15.46 1.05
N SER A 114 -8.07 -14.76 0.70
CA SER A 114 -8.57 -14.62 -0.67
C SER A 114 -7.59 -13.84 -1.54
N SER A 115 -6.98 -12.76 -1.02
CA SER A 115 -6.06 -11.90 -1.78
C SER A 115 -4.71 -12.56 -2.03
N LEU A 116 -4.16 -13.25 -1.03
CA LEU A 116 -2.88 -13.97 -1.15
C LEU A 116 -3.03 -15.34 -1.87
N ASN A 117 -4.24 -15.65 -2.35
CA ASN A 117 -4.62 -16.89 -3.05
C ASN A 117 -4.08 -18.16 -2.38
N ILE A 118 -4.30 -18.22 -1.07
CA ILE A 118 -3.75 -19.20 -0.15
C ILE A 118 -4.25 -20.65 -0.45
N LEU A 119 -5.31 -20.82 -1.26
CA LEU A 119 -6.06 -22.06 -1.50
C LEU A 119 -6.39 -22.36 -2.99
N ASP A 120 -5.51 -22.01 -3.93
CA ASP A 120 -5.45 -22.48 -5.34
C ASP A 120 -6.10 -21.69 -6.53
N MET A 121 -5.42 -21.84 -7.69
CA MET A 121 -5.78 -21.68 -9.13
C MET A 121 -6.09 -20.33 -9.82
N GLN A 122 -6.30 -19.20 -9.16
CA GLN A 122 -6.48 -17.92 -9.88
C GLN A 122 -5.46 -16.85 -9.47
N ILE A 123 -4.79 -16.24 -10.45
CA ILE A 123 -4.00 -15.03 -10.22
C ILE A 123 -4.98 -13.90 -9.91
N LYS A 124 -5.32 -13.71 -8.64
CA LYS A 124 -6.08 -12.53 -8.22
C LYS A 124 -5.18 -11.31 -8.23
N LYS A 125 -5.80 -10.19 -8.63
CA LYS A 125 -5.10 -8.94 -8.90
C LYS A 125 -4.77 -8.16 -7.62
N ASP A 126 -5.63 -8.18 -6.62
CA ASP A 126 -5.61 -7.12 -5.62
C ASP A 126 -5.12 -7.62 -4.26
N THR A 127 -3.90 -7.22 -3.89
CA THR A 127 -3.36 -7.35 -2.53
C THR A 127 -3.19 -5.99 -1.84
N LYS A 128 -3.54 -4.92 -2.55
CA LYS A 128 -3.33 -3.52 -2.18
C LYS A 128 -4.64 -2.77 -2.39
N PHE A 129 -5.09 -2.04 -1.39
CA PHE A 129 -6.41 -1.42 -1.37
C PHE A 129 -6.33 0.00 -0.82
N LEU A 130 -6.41 0.98 -1.72
CA LEU A 130 -6.57 2.38 -1.35
C LEU A 130 -8.07 2.68 -1.17
N HIS A 131 -8.45 3.31 -0.06
CA HIS A 131 -9.83 3.76 0.20
C HIS A 131 -10.90 2.65 0.26
N LYS A 132 -10.52 1.37 0.38
CA LYS A 132 -11.46 0.28 0.73
C LYS A 132 -11.62 0.12 2.24
N TYR A 133 -10.53 0.31 2.96
CA TYR A 133 -10.47 0.22 4.41
C TYR A 133 -10.03 1.55 5.00
N GLN A 134 -10.50 1.84 6.20
CA GLN A 134 -9.99 2.91 7.04
C GLN A 134 -9.61 2.35 8.40
N VAL A 135 -8.50 2.84 8.94
CA VAL A 135 -8.04 2.48 10.27
C VAL A 135 -8.70 3.39 11.29
N VAL A 136 -9.12 2.80 12.41
CA VAL A 136 -9.71 3.51 13.54
C VAL A 136 -8.88 3.23 14.78
N LYS A 137 -8.49 4.29 15.49
CA LYS A 137 -7.80 4.22 16.79
C LYS A 137 -8.59 4.98 17.86
N LYS A 138 -8.56 4.49 19.09
CA LYS A 138 -9.12 5.20 20.24
C LYS A 138 -8.06 6.08 20.89
N VAL A 139 -8.40 7.34 21.15
CA VAL A 139 -7.55 8.30 21.89
C VAL A 139 -8.40 8.91 22.99
N GLY A 140 -8.14 8.53 24.25
CA GLY A 140 -9.03 8.85 25.36
C GLY A 140 -10.42 8.24 25.13
N ASP A 141 -11.45 9.08 25.11
CA ASP A 141 -12.85 8.68 24.86
C ASP A 141 -13.30 8.85 23.40
N GLN A 142 -12.41 9.35 22.53
CA GLN A 142 -12.73 9.64 21.14
C GLN A 142 -12.18 8.57 20.19
N TYR A 143 -12.93 8.30 19.12
CA TYR A 143 -12.45 7.52 17.99
C TYR A 143 -11.97 8.44 16.88
N LEU A 144 -10.77 8.16 16.38
CA LEU A 144 -10.19 8.82 15.22
C LEU A 144 -10.14 7.83 14.06
N VAL A 145 -10.59 8.27 12.89
CA VAL A 145 -10.55 7.50 11.63
C VAL A 145 -9.56 8.12 10.66
N SER A 146 -8.81 7.28 9.95
CA SER A 146 -7.87 7.71 8.92
C SER A 146 -8.62 8.29 7.71
N LYS A 147 -8.22 9.47 7.22
CA LYS A 147 -8.83 10.06 6.01
C LYS A 147 -8.41 9.35 4.74
N LYS A 148 -7.10 9.14 4.57
CA LYS A 148 -6.52 8.44 3.42
C LYS A 148 -5.75 7.22 3.91
N CYS A 149 -6.17 6.02 3.51
CA CYS A 149 -5.58 4.77 3.99
C CYS A 149 -5.36 3.80 2.83
N LEU A 150 -4.14 3.27 2.77
CA LEU A 150 -3.75 2.17 1.92
C LEU A 150 -3.56 0.93 2.81
N VAL A 151 -4.23 -0.17 2.47
CA VAL A 151 -4.05 -1.46 3.15
C VAL A 151 -3.43 -2.45 2.18
N GLU A 152 -2.37 -3.12 2.62
CA GLU A 152 -1.59 -4.05 1.81
C GLU A 152 -1.41 -5.35 2.58
N PHE A 153 -1.60 -6.48 1.89
CA PHE A 153 -1.44 -7.81 2.46
C PHE A 153 -0.18 -8.46 1.93
N TYR A 154 0.62 -9.03 2.82
CA TYR A 154 1.86 -9.72 2.48
C TYR A 154 1.92 -11.11 3.11
N ALA A 155 2.32 -12.07 2.31
CA ALA A 155 2.81 -13.35 2.77
C ALA A 155 4.26 -13.23 3.24
N ILE A 156 4.60 -13.80 4.40
CA ILE A 156 5.99 -13.93 4.84
C ILE A 156 6.38 -15.39 4.72
N ARG A 157 7.27 -15.69 3.78
CA ARG A 157 7.64 -17.04 3.42
C ARG A 157 8.99 -17.07 2.72
N GLU A 158 9.74 -18.11 2.98
CA GLU A 158 10.97 -18.43 2.26
C GLU A 158 10.66 -19.40 1.11
N TYR A 159 11.13 -19.08 -0.07
CA TYR A 159 11.12 -19.96 -1.23
C TYR A 159 12.54 -20.43 -1.54
N PRO A 160 12.71 -21.67 -2.03
CA PRO A 160 14.00 -22.08 -2.58
C PRO A 160 14.43 -21.12 -3.71
N SER A 161 15.72 -20.81 -3.79
CA SER A 161 16.26 -19.78 -4.69
C SER A 161 15.93 -19.95 -6.18
N ASN A 162 15.52 -21.16 -6.59
CA ASN A 162 15.19 -21.51 -7.97
C ASN A 162 13.71 -21.30 -8.30
N TYR A 163 12.86 -20.99 -7.32
CA TYR A 163 11.44 -20.76 -7.51
C TYR A 163 11.16 -19.31 -7.91
N ASN A 164 10.12 -19.11 -8.71
CA ASN A 164 9.51 -17.80 -8.87
C ASN A 164 8.75 -17.44 -7.60
N ILE A 165 9.09 -16.29 -7.03
CA ILE A 165 8.44 -15.78 -5.83
C ILE A 165 7.13 -15.10 -6.24
N PRO A 166 5.99 -15.50 -5.68
CA PRO A 166 4.71 -14.86 -5.95
C PRO A 166 4.68 -13.40 -5.50
N TYR A 167 3.87 -12.59 -6.19
CA TYR A 167 3.59 -11.22 -5.78
C TYR A 167 3.03 -11.13 -4.35
N ALA A 168 3.28 -10.01 -3.69
CA ALA A 168 2.94 -9.76 -2.29
C ALA A 168 3.61 -10.74 -1.31
N THR A 169 4.86 -11.12 -1.59
CA THR A 169 5.65 -12.01 -0.73
C THR A 169 6.90 -11.30 -0.22
N ILE A 170 7.08 -11.30 1.09
CA ILE A 170 8.32 -10.91 1.75
C ILE A 170 9.14 -12.17 1.98
N ASP A 171 10.07 -12.43 1.06
CA ASP A 171 11.05 -13.51 1.15
C ASP A 171 12.43 -12.93 1.42
N THR A 172 12.95 -13.14 2.64
CA THR A 172 14.25 -12.64 3.09
C THR A 172 15.44 -13.48 2.64
N THR A 173 15.19 -14.63 2.00
CA THR A 173 16.21 -15.58 1.52
C THR A 173 16.46 -15.48 0.01
N GLN A 174 15.62 -14.74 -0.70
CA GLN A 174 15.73 -14.59 -2.14
C GLN A 174 17.07 -13.95 -2.57
N LYS A 175 17.47 -14.22 -3.82
CA LYS A 175 18.65 -13.56 -4.41
C LYS A 175 18.42 -12.05 -4.47
N LYS A 176 19.45 -11.29 -4.08
CA LYS A 176 19.43 -9.83 -4.16
C LYS A 176 19.44 -9.35 -5.61
N VAL A 177 18.55 -8.43 -5.93
CA VAL A 177 18.45 -7.77 -7.23
C VAL A 177 18.15 -6.29 -6.99
N SER A 178 19.00 -5.40 -7.50
CA SER A 178 18.71 -3.95 -7.47
C SER A 178 17.85 -3.52 -8.66
N ILE A 179 17.24 -2.33 -8.57
CA ILE A 179 16.51 -1.73 -9.70
C ILE A 179 17.46 -1.50 -10.88
N ARG A 180 18.70 -1.09 -10.61
CA ARG A 180 19.71 -0.90 -11.66
C ARG A 180 20.08 -2.20 -12.37
N ASP A 181 20.27 -3.29 -11.62
CA ASP A 181 20.57 -4.59 -12.22
C ASP A 181 19.40 -5.05 -13.09
N MET A 182 18.17 -4.91 -12.60
CA MET A 182 16.98 -5.25 -13.38
C MET A 182 16.85 -4.37 -14.63
N LYS A 183 17.09 -3.05 -14.52
CA LYS A 183 17.07 -2.13 -15.66
C LYS A 183 18.06 -2.57 -16.74
N ASN A 184 19.30 -2.89 -16.36
CA ASN A 184 20.33 -3.36 -17.29
C ASN A 184 19.93 -4.68 -17.99
N VAL A 185 19.33 -5.61 -17.24
CA VAL A 185 18.81 -6.86 -17.79
C VAL A 185 17.65 -6.59 -18.76
N PHE A 186 16.70 -5.75 -18.37
CA PHE A 186 15.53 -5.41 -19.18
C PHE A 186 15.93 -4.75 -20.51
N GLU A 187 16.85 -3.78 -20.47
CA GLU A 187 17.36 -3.08 -21.65
C GLU A 187 18.25 -3.97 -22.53
N GLY A 188 18.90 -4.98 -21.97
CA GLY A 188 19.72 -5.94 -22.73
C GLY A 188 18.92 -7.08 -23.39
N LEU A 189 17.75 -7.43 -22.86
CA LEU A 189 16.92 -8.54 -23.35
C LEU A 189 16.09 -8.17 -24.58
N LEU A 190 15.74 -6.90 -24.73
CA LEU A 190 14.77 -6.46 -25.73
C LEU A 190 15.51 -5.79 -26.88
N GLN A 191 15.58 -6.47 -28.02
CA GLN A 191 16.07 -5.89 -29.29
C GLN A 191 15.19 -4.71 -29.76
N GLU A 192 13.99 -4.58 -29.20
CA GLU A 192 13.07 -3.48 -29.40
C GLU A 192 13.18 -2.47 -28.24
N LYS A 193 13.10 -1.18 -28.56
CA LYS A 193 13.18 -0.05 -27.63
C LYS A 193 12.00 -0.01 -26.63
N LYS A 194 11.87 -0.99 -25.74
CA LYS A 194 10.89 -0.94 -24.66
C LYS A 194 11.47 -0.15 -23.49
N VAL A 195 10.66 0.77 -22.98
CA VAL A 195 10.98 1.57 -21.80
C VAL A 195 10.98 0.67 -20.57
N PHE A 196 11.96 0.84 -19.69
CA PHE A 196 11.99 0.13 -18.42
C PHE A 196 10.72 0.42 -17.59
N PRO A 197 10.03 -0.57 -17.00
CA PRO A 197 8.71 -0.34 -16.39
C PRO A 197 8.68 0.67 -15.24
N LEU A 198 9.79 0.87 -14.53
CA LEU A 198 9.87 1.86 -13.44
C LEU A 198 10.39 3.22 -13.93
N ASP A 199 10.66 3.39 -15.22
CA ASP A 199 11.03 4.68 -15.78
C ASP A 199 9.83 5.63 -15.75
N ILE A 200 10.06 6.84 -15.24
CA ILE A 200 9.03 7.85 -15.03
C ILE A 200 9.10 8.98 -16.06
N HIS A 201 10.07 8.94 -16.98
CA HIS A 201 10.22 9.96 -18.02
C HIS A 201 9.29 9.72 -19.21
N GLU A 202 8.81 8.49 -19.39
CA GLU A 202 7.92 8.07 -20.47
C GLU A 202 6.66 7.40 -19.92
N LEU A 203 5.94 8.11 -19.03
CA LEU A 203 4.67 7.64 -18.49
C LEU A 203 3.54 7.76 -19.53
N PRO A 204 2.60 6.79 -19.61
CA PRO A 204 2.58 5.52 -18.86
C PRO A 204 3.59 4.51 -19.40
N THR A 205 4.12 3.67 -18.51
CA THR A 205 4.90 2.49 -18.89
C THR A 205 4.04 1.22 -18.79
N TYR A 206 4.39 0.21 -19.58
CA TYR A 206 3.68 -1.07 -19.61
C TYR A 206 4.66 -2.23 -19.47
N LEU A 207 4.33 -3.16 -18.57
CA LEU A 207 5.05 -4.40 -18.36
C LEU A 207 4.24 -5.56 -18.94
N ASP A 208 4.77 -6.17 -19.98
CA ASP A 208 4.17 -7.39 -20.55
C ASP A 208 4.09 -8.47 -19.47
N ASP A 209 2.96 -9.20 -19.47
CA ASP A 209 2.68 -10.22 -18.47
C ASP A 209 2.74 -9.72 -17.02
N ASN A 210 2.48 -8.43 -16.75
CA ASN A 210 2.61 -7.79 -15.43
C ASN A 210 2.11 -8.68 -14.27
N LEU A 211 0.89 -9.24 -14.38
CA LEU A 211 0.30 -10.12 -13.36
C LEU A 211 1.13 -11.36 -13.01
N ARG A 212 1.99 -11.82 -13.92
CA ARG A 212 2.86 -13.01 -13.77
C ARG A 212 4.27 -12.66 -13.32
N VAL A 213 4.77 -11.49 -13.72
CA VAL A 213 6.17 -11.11 -13.48
C VAL A 213 6.34 -10.21 -12.27
N ARG A 214 5.30 -9.45 -11.88
CA ARG A 214 5.35 -8.55 -10.73
C ARG A 214 5.63 -9.29 -9.44
N ARG A 215 6.52 -8.71 -8.63
CA ARG A 215 6.97 -9.25 -7.35
C ARG A 215 7.80 -8.22 -6.57
N GLU A 216 7.97 -8.49 -5.28
CA GLU A 216 8.87 -7.78 -4.39
C GLU A 216 10.26 -8.42 -4.43
N TYR A 217 11.23 -7.67 -4.93
CA TYR A 217 12.64 -8.07 -4.96
C TYR A 217 13.36 -7.58 -3.71
N LEU A 218 14.14 -8.47 -3.08
CA LEU A 218 15.12 -8.08 -2.07
C LEU A 218 16.29 -7.37 -2.77
N THR A 219 16.66 -6.17 -2.34
CA THR A 219 17.83 -5.46 -2.88
C THR A 219 19.02 -5.52 -1.93
N SER A 220 18.80 -5.37 -0.63
CA SER A 220 19.90 -5.33 0.35
C SER A 220 19.52 -5.85 1.73
N ILE A 221 20.55 -6.27 2.48
CA ILE A 221 20.46 -6.66 3.88
C ILE A 221 21.50 -5.83 4.62
N PHE A 222 21.10 -5.18 5.70
CA PHE A 222 21.96 -4.27 6.47
C PHE A 222 21.53 -4.24 7.94
N LYS A 223 22.33 -3.59 8.78
CA LYS A 223 21.97 -3.33 10.18
C LYS A 223 21.26 -1.99 10.31
N LEU A 224 20.10 -1.99 10.96
CA LEU A 224 19.38 -0.78 11.34
C LEU A 224 19.23 -0.80 12.87
N LYS A 225 20.02 0.04 13.56
CA LYS A 225 20.33 -0.15 14.98
C LYS A 225 20.85 -1.59 15.20
N ASP A 226 20.29 -2.34 16.14
CA ASP A 226 20.74 -3.71 16.44
C ASP A 226 20.08 -4.78 15.55
N ASP A 227 19.01 -4.41 14.82
CA ASP A 227 18.24 -5.35 14.02
C ASP A 227 18.85 -5.60 12.64
N THR A 228 18.65 -6.82 12.14
CA THR A 228 18.88 -7.12 10.73
C THR A 228 17.66 -6.65 9.93
N ALA A 229 17.90 -5.74 8.99
CA ALA A 229 16.89 -5.13 8.14
C ALA A 229 17.07 -5.56 6.68
N TYR A 230 15.94 -5.73 5.99
CA TYR A 230 15.85 -6.23 4.63
C TYR A 230 15.15 -5.18 3.77
N LYS A 231 15.83 -4.69 2.74
CA LYS A 231 15.28 -3.68 1.83
C LYS A 231 14.69 -4.36 0.60
N PHE A 232 13.46 -4.02 0.27
CA PHE A 232 12.72 -4.55 -0.86
C PHE A 232 12.29 -3.44 -1.83
N TRP A 233 11.98 -3.82 -3.06
CA TRP A 233 11.33 -2.97 -4.05
C TRP A 233 10.35 -3.77 -4.92
N THR A 234 9.30 -3.13 -5.39
CA THR A 234 8.22 -3.74 -6.16
C THR A 234 8.48 -3.56 -7.66
N PHE A 235 8.60 -4.67 -8.39
CA PHE A 235 8.67 -4.64 -9.84
C PHE A 235 7.26 -4.64 -10.44
N THR A 236 6.82 -3.49 -10.92
CA THR A 236 5.56 -3.29 -11.64
C THR A 236 5.68 -2.02 -12.49
N ASP A 237 4.80 -1.87 -13.47
CA ASP A 237 4.75 -0.72 -14.38
C ASP A 237 3.97 0.48 -13.83
N TRP A 238 3.88 1.52 -14.65
CA TRP A 238 3.07 2.72 -14.47
C TRP A 238 1.89 2.73 -15.46
N SER A 239 1.12 1.64 -15.53
CA SER A 239 0.14 1.41 -16.61
C SER A 239 -1.19 2.17 -16.49
N ILE A 240 -1.39 2.95 -15.42
CA ILE A 240 -2.64 3.68 -15.15
C ILE A 240 -2.43 5.14 -15.49
N THR A 241 -3.16 5.62 -16.50
CA THR A 241 -3.12 7.03 -16.97
C THR A 241 -4.04 7.93 -16.14
N ASP A 242 -5.26 7.47 -15.89
CA ASP A 242 -6.32 8.24 -15.24
C ASP A 242 -6.77 7.53 -13.96
N GLY A 243 -5.98 7.69 -12.90
CA GLY A 243 -6.31 7.16 -11.58
C GLY A 243 -5.11 6.79 -10.73
N TRP A 244 -5.40 6.23 -9.57
CA TRP A 244 -4.38 5.75 -8.64
C TRP A 244 -3.73 4.48 -9.17
N ASN A 245 -2.41 4.49 -9.27
CA ASN A 245 -1.64 3.28 -9.57
C ASN A 245 -1.46 2.40 -8.31
N VAL A 246 -2.58 1.98 -7.70
CA VAL A 246 -2.63 1.33 -6.38
C VAL A 246 -1.83 0.02 -6.35
N ASP A 247 -1.71 -0.67 -7.48
CA ASP A 247 -0.88 -1.87 -7.62
C ASP A 247 0.59 -1.61 -7.25
N ARG A 248 1.07 -0.37 -7.27
CA ARG A 248 2.41 -0.01 -6.81
C ARG A 248 2.54 -0.03 -5.28
N GLY A 249 1.51 0.43 -4.58
CA GLY A 249 1.44 0.46 -3.11
C GLY A 249 2.65 1.12 -2.46
N ILE A 250 3.22 0.44 -1.46
CA ILE A 250 4.57 0.77 -0.98
C ILE A 250 5.61 0.27 -2.00
N ASP A 251 6.11 1.18 -2.84
CA ASP A 251 7.00 0.89 -3.96
C ASP A 251 8.32 0.23 -3.52
N ARG A 252 8.89 0.71 -2.41
CA ARG A 252 10.16 0.28 -1.83
C ARG A 252 10.03 0.34 -0.33
N PHE A 253 10.54 -0.67 0.39
CA PHE A 253 10.33 -0.76 1.82
C PHE A 253 11.46 -1.45 2.57
N ILE A 254 11.50 -1.22 3.89
CA ILE A 254 12.41 -1.90 4.81
C ILE A 254 11.59 -2.76 5.74
N TYR A 255 11.89 -4.05 5.78
CA TYR A 255 11.26 -5.04 6.65
C TYR A 255 12.24 -5.57 7.71
N ILE A 256 11.75 -5.75 8.93
CA ILE A 256 12.44 -6.40 10.03
C ILE A 256 11.51 -7.51 10.57
N PRO A 257 11.96 -8.80 10.63
CA PRO A 257 11.09 -9.94 10.92
C PRO A 257 10.13 -9.80 12.10
N ASN A 258 10.60 -9.30 13.24
CA ASN A 258 9.80 -9.20 14.46
C ASN A 258 9.10 -7.85 14.65
N LYS A 259 9.34 -6.90 13.73
CA LYS A 259 8.93 -5.50 13.84
C LYS A 259 8.02 -5.05 12.70
N GLY A 260 7.99 -5.78 11.58
CA GLY A 260 7.22 -5.44 10.39
C GLY A 260 7.99 -4.51 9.45
N ILE A 261 7.24 -3.76 8.64
CA ILE A 261 7.76 -2.73 7.75
C ILE A 261 8.00 -1.44 8.57
N VAL A 262 9.22 -0.92 8.47
CA VAL A 262 9.75 0.21 9.26
C VAL A 262 10.25 1.36 8.38
N GLY A 263 10.03 1.27 7.07
CA GLY A 263 10.44 2.27 6.11
C GLY A 263 9.79 2.02 4.77
N GLY A 264 9.57 3.08 3.99
CA GLY A 264 8.73 3.01 2.81
C GLY A 264 8.90 4.16 1.83
N SER A 265 8.40 3.98 0.61
CA SER A 265 8.12 5.01 -0.38
C SER A 265 6.76 4.73 -1.01
N TYR A 266 5.99 5.77 -1.34
CA TYR A 266 4.63 5.68 -1.90
C TYR A 266 4.54 6.56 -3.14
N ASP A 267 5.35 6.25 -4.15
CA ASP A 267 5.60 7.15 -5.28
C ASP A 267 4.31 7.42 -6.06
N PHE A 268 3.47 6.39 -6.23
CA PHE A 268 2.19 6.53 -6.93
C PHE A 268 1.27 7.55 -6.27
N TYR A 269 1.31 7.64 -4.94
CA TYR A 269 0.42 8.51 -4.17
C TYR A 269 0.79 9.99 -4.35
N PHE A 270 2.08 10.29 -4.20
CA PHE A 270 2.59 11.65 -4.38
C PHE A 270 2.61 12.07 -5.85
N HIS A 271 2.86 11.14 -6.77
CA HIS A 271 2.82 11.40 -8.21
C HIS A 271 1.41 11.80 -8.67
N PHE A 272 0.38 11.00 -8.36
CA PHE A 272 -0.99 11.26 -8.79
C PHE A 272 -1.54 12.59 -8.27
N LEU A 273 -1.09 13.03 -7.10
CA LEU A 273 -1.47 14.30 -6.49
C LEU A 273 -0.59 15.48 -6.93
N ASN A 274 0.27 15.32 -7.93
CA ASN A 274 1.20 16.33 -8.42
C ASN A 274 2.10 16.92 -7.32
N ARG A 275 2.54 16.07 -6.38
CA ARG A 275 3.43 16.43 -5.26
C ARG A 275 4.89 16.12 -5.51
N ILE A 276 5.23 15.72 -6.74
CA ILE A 276 6.61 15.49 -7.16
C ILE A 276 7.01 16.61 -8.11
N HIS A 277 7.92 17.47 -7.65
CA HIS A 277 8.32 18.69 -8.36
C HIS A 277 9.60 18.53 -9.19
N ASP A 278 10.48 17.58 -8.84
CA ASP A 278 11.71 17.29 -9.56
C ASP A 278 11.73 15.80 -9.97
N SER A 279 11.41 15.56 -11.25
CA SER A 279 11.39 14.22 -11.83
C SER A 279 12.77 13.57 -11.87
N ASN A 280 13.85 14.34 -12.05
CA ASN A 280 15.21 13.76 -12.06
C ASN A 280 15.61 13.30 -10.67
N LYS A 281 15.32 14.10 -9.63
CA LYS A 281 15.52 13.69 -8.23
C LYS A 281 14.65 12.48 -7.90
N TRP A 282 13.39 12.46 -8.33
CA TRP A 282 12.48 11.34 -8.11
C TRP A 282 12.99 10.05 -8.78
N PHE A 283 13.37 10.10 -10.05
CA PHE A 283 13.92 8.92 -10.73
C PHE A 283 15.23 8.46 -10.11
N LYS A 284 16.10 9.39 -9.73
CA LYS A 284 17.33 9.08 -8.98
C LYS A 284 17.01 8.40 -7.64
N ASN A 285 15.96 8.82 -6.94
CA ASN A 285 15.50 8.16 -5.72
C ASN A 285 15.06 6.73 -6.04
N ILE A 286 14.26 6.52 -7.10
CA ILE A 286 13.85 5.19 -7.58
C ILE A 286 15.08 4.31 -7.83
N LEU A 287 16.02 4.75 -8.67
CA LEU A 287 17.21 3.97 -9.03
C LEU A 287 18.20 3.70 -7.88
N ASN A 288 18.14 4.46 -6.79
CA ASN A 288 18.93 4.21 -5.56
C ASN A 288 18.08 3.52 -4.47
N GLU A 289 16.86 3.14 -4.82
CA GLU A 289 15.87 2.54 -3.94
C GLU A 289 15.63 3.37 -2.66
N ASN A 290 15.79 4.70 -2.69
CA ASN A 290 15.68 5.53 -1.48
C ASN A 290 14.28 5.42 -0.85
N VAL A 291 14.24 5.32 0.47
CA VAL A 291 13.00 5.20 1.25
C VAL A 291 13.05 6.12 2.46
N MET A 292 11.88 6.50 2.96
CA MET A 292 11.75 7.09 4.29
C MET A 292 12.01 6.00 5.33
N ILE A 293 12.75 6.33 6.39
CA ILE A 293 12.98 5.47 7.55
C ILE A 293 12.15 6.01 8.71
N ALA A 294 11.53 5.10 9.46
CA ALA A 294 10.76 5.41 10.65
C ALA A 294 11.55 6.23 11.67
N GLU A 295 10.90 7.25 12.24
CA GLU A 295 11.49 8.15 13.24
C GLU A 295 11.99 7.38 14.48
N GLU A 296 11.34 6.27 14.82
CA GLU A 296 11.72 5.38 15.91
C GLU A 296 13.10 4.71 15.68
N PHE A 297 13.62 4.73 14.46
CA PHE A 297 14.93 4.19 14.07
C PHE A 297 15.97 5.26 13.74
N LYS A 298 15.63 6.55 13.85
CA LYS A 298 16.61 7.63 13.79
C LYS A 298 17.29 7.85 15.14
#